data_AF-A0A0C3L7I5-F1
#
_entry.id   AF-A0A0C3L7I5-F1
#
_cell.length_a   1.000
_cell.length_b   1.000
_cell.length_c   1.000
_cell.angle_alpha   90.00
_cell.angle_beta   90.00
_cell.angle_gamma   90.00
#
_symmetry.space_group_name_H-M   'P 1'
#
loop_
_entity.id
_entity.type
_entity.pdbx_description
1 polymer ?
#
loop_
_entity_poly.entity_id
_entity_poly.type
_entity_poly.pdbx_seq_one_letter_code
_entity_poly.pdbx_strand_id
1 'polypeptide(L)'
;MADSSPDELVFRGSSPEECETFVSTIRKRALAEKKHRDDEWIAYLASSSFVGDAFYWYEDLDKEIQDDWSRLRPALVARFGRTRPPHTPNSRIAVSQVSVPPITIPTPAAAPPVSLVWF
;
A
#
# COMPACT_ATOMS: atom_id res chain seq x y z
N MET A 1 -7.47 -43.00 -16.59
CA MET A 1 -6.34 -42.08 -16.43
C MET A 1 -6.83 -40.71 -16.84
N ALA A 2 -7.24 -39.89 -15.88
CA ALA A 2 -7.58 -38.50 -16.11
C ALA A 2 -6.33 -37.71 -15.71
N ASP A 3 -5.55 -37.34 -16.72
CA ASP A 3 -4.46 -36.38 -16.63
C ASP A 3 -5.11 -35.00 -16.41
N SER A 4 -5.56 -34.73 -15.17
CA SER A 4 -5.95 -33.38 -14.78
C SER A 4 -4.67 -32.58 -14.66
N SER A 5 -4.39 -31.83 -15.71
CA SER A 5 -3.27 -30.92 -15.90
C SER A 5 -2.99 -30.16 -14.60
N PRO A 6 -1.78 -30.20 -14.05
CA PRO A 6 -1.50 -29.65 -12.74
C PRO A 6 -1.64 -28.12 -12.78
N ASP A 7 -2.81 -27.65 -12.34
CA ASP A 7 -3.02 -26.31 -11.80
C ASP A 7 -2.69 -25.21 -12.82
N GLU A 8 -3.60 -25.00 -13.76
CA GLU A 8 -3.65 -23.79 -14.58
C GLU A 8 -3.93 -22.61 -13.63
N LEU A 9 -2.88 -22.12 -12.96
CA LEU A 9 -2.95 -20.90 -12.15
C LEU A 9 -3.14 -19.76 -13.14
N VAL A 10 -4.39 -19.46 -13.47
CA VAL A 10 -4.75 -18.46 -14.48
C VAL A 10 -5.23 -17.22 -13.78
N PHE A 11 -4.63 -16.08 -14.11
CA PHE A 11 -5.04 -14.78 -13.62
C PHE A 11 -5.52 -13.90 -14.77
N ARG A 12 -6.82 -13.60 -14.78
CA ARG A 12 -7.47 -12.69 -15.74
C ARG A 12 -7.53 -11.24 -15.26
N GLY A 13 -7.45 -11.01 -13.94
CA GLY A 13 -7.66 -9.69 -13.35
C GLY A 13 -9.12 -9.22 -13.33
N SER A 14 -10.10 -10.12 -13.37
CA SER A 14 -11.53 -9.76 -13.38
C SER A 14 -12.08 -9.29 -12.04
N SER A 15 -11.53 -9.78 -10.93
CA SER A 15 -12.05 -9.52 -9.58
C SER A 15 -10.92 -9.26 -8.57
N PRO A 16 -11.16 -8.44 -7.53
CA PRO A 16 -10.17 -8.24 -6.50
C PRO A 16 -9.90 -9.49 -5.65
N GLU A 17 -10.90 -10.35 -5.43
CA GLU A 17 -10.70 -11.62 -4.72
C GLU A 17 -9.79 -12.58 -5.48
N GLU A 18 -9.86 -12.56 -6.82
CA GLU A 18 -8.94 -13.30 -7.69
C GLU A 18 -7.50 -12.82 -7.49
N CYS A 19 -7.30 -11.49 -7.38
CA CYS A 19 -5.97 -10.92 -7.13
C CYS A 19 -5.39 -11.37 -5.79
N GLU A 20 -6.21 -11.38 -4.72
CA GLU A 20 -5.79 -11.83 -3.39
C GLU A 20 -5.44 -13.33 -3.38
N THR A 21 -6.28 -14.14 -4.03
CA THR A 21 -6.10 -15.59 -4.15
C THR A 21 -4.85 -15.91 -4.96
N PHE A 22 -4.66 -15.26 -6.10
CA PHE A 22 -3.50 -15.41 -6.98
C PHE A 22 -2.19 -15.10 -6.25
N VAL A 23 -2.08 -13.94 -5.61
CA VAL A 23 -0.87 -13.54 -4.86
C VAL A 23 -0.58 -14.52 -3.72
N SER A 24 -1.62 -15.02 -3.05
CA SER A 24 -1.48 -16.01 -1.97
C SER A 24 -0.98 -17.35 -2.50
N THR A 25 -1.46 -17.79 -3.67
CA THR A 25 -1.03 -19.04 -4.31
C THR A 25 0.40 -18.97 -4.80
N ILE A 26 0.80 -17.87 -5.46
CA ILE A 26 2.19 -17.63 -5.89
C ILE A 26 3.14 -17.68 -4.69
N ARG A 27 2.79 -17.05 -3.56
CA ARG A 27 3.61 -17.09 -2.34
C ARG A 27 3.73 -18.51 -1.76
N LYS A 28 2.64 -19.28 -1.75
CA LYS A 28 2.66 -20.68 -1.28
C LYS A 28 3.53 -21.55 -2.17
N ARG A 29 3.45 -21.38 -3.50
CA ARG A 29 4.30 -22.05 -4.49
C ARG A 29 5.78 -21.71 -4.27
N ALA A 30 6.11 -20.43 -4.17
CA ALA A 30 7.47 -19.97 -3.92
C ALA A 30 8.04 -20.51 -2.59
N LEU A 31 7.21 -20.64 -1.55
CA LEU A 31 7.60 -21.24 -0.28
C LEU A 31 7.85 -22.76 -0.43
N ALA A 32 6.98 -23.48 -1.16
CA ALA A 32 7.12 -24.90 -1.42
C ALA A 32 8.40 -25.22 -2.21
N GLU A 33 8.76 -24.36 -3.16
CA GLU A 33 10.00 -24.48 -3.95
C GLU A 33 11.23 -23.88 -3.24
N LYS A 34 11.06 -23.36 -2.01
CA LYS A 34 12.10 -22.65 -1.23
C LYS A 34 12.68 -21.40 -1.92
N LYS A 35 12.04 -20.93 -2.98
CA LYS A 35 12.38 -19.78 -3.82
C LYS A 35 11.65 -18.49 -3.42
N HIS A 36 11.11 -18.44 -2.20
CA HIS A 36 10.40 -17.27 -1.67
C HIS A 36 11.21 -15.96 -1.57
N ARG A 37 12.53 -15.99 -1.80
CA ARG A 37 13.41 -14.81 -1.83
C ARG A 37 13.92 -14.47 -3.23
N ASP A 38 13.60 -15.29 -4.22
CA ASP A 38 14.05 -15.10 -5.59
C ASP A 38 12.96 -14.30 -6.32
N ASP A 39 12.99 -12.97 -6.20
CA ASP A 39 11.97 -12.10 -6.78
C ASP A 39 11.81 -12.29 -8.30
N GLU A 40 12.92 -12.48 -9.03
CA GLU A 40 12.93 -12.78 -10.48
C GLU A 40 12.20 -14.08 -10.80
N TRP A 41 12.48 -15.13 -10.03
CA TRP A 41 11.85 -16.43 -10.22
C TRP A 41 10.35 -16.35 -9.94
N ILE A 42 9.95 -15.62 -8.90
CA ILE A 42 8.54 -15.44 -8.55
C ILE A 42 7.83 -14.59 -9.62
N ALA A 43 8.49 -13.57 -10.16
CA ALA A 43 7.96 -12.74 -11.23
C ALA A 43 7.71 -13.57 -12.51
N TYR A 44 8.66 -14.44 -12.87
CA TYR A 44 8.52 -15.37 -13.99
C TYR A 44 7.39 -16.39 -13.77
N LEU A 45 7.26 -16.91 -12.55
CA LEU A 45 6.13 -17.78 -12.19
C LEU A 45 4.81 -17.03 -12.34
N ALA A 46 4.71 -15.81 -11.85
CA ALA A 46 3.50 -15.00 -11.95
C ALA A 46 3.18 -14.59 -13.39
N SER A 47 4.18 -14.28 -14.21
CA SER A 47 3.98 -13.90 -15.61
C SER A 47 3.41 -15.05 -16.44
N SER A 48 3.84 -16.28 -16.16
CA SER A 48 3.32 -17.49 -16.81
C SER A 48 1.83 -17.73 -16.56
N SER A 49 1.28 -17.11 -15.52
CA SER A 49 -0.12 -17.22 -15.12
C SER A 49 -1.02 -16.14 -15.70
N PHE A 50 -0.48 -15.08 -16.30
CA PHE A 50 -1.29 -13.98 -16.81
C PHE A 50 -1.97 -14.34 -18.14
N VAL A 51 -3.27 -14.08 -18.21
CA VAL A 51 -4.05 -14.24 -19.45
C VAL A 51 -5.04 -13.09 -19.63
N GLY A 52 -5.52 -12.89 -20.85
CA GLY A 52 -6.54 -11.88 -21.14
C GLY A 52 -6.06 -10.46 -20.81
N ASP A 53 -6.91 -9.65 -20.17
CA ASP A 53 -6.58 -8.26 -19.80
C ASP A 53 -5.35 -8.13 -18.90
N ALA A 54 -5.13 -9.08 -17.98
CA ALA A 54 -3.94 -9.07 -17.12
C ALA A 54 -2.64 -9.28 -17.90
N PHE A 55 -2.67 -10.07 -18.98
CA PHE A 55 -1.52 -10.27 -19.86
C PHE A 55 -1.14 -8.99 -20.60
N TYR A 56 -2.12 -8.32 -21.22
CA TYR A 56 -1.86 -7.05 -21.91
C TYR A 56 -1.38 -5.96 -20.95
N TRP A 57 -1.93 -5.91 -19.74
CA TRP A 57 -1.44 -5.01 -18.70
C TRP A 57 0.00 -5.32 -18.30
N TYR A 58 0.36 -6.60 -18.15
CA TYR A 58 1.73 -7.00 -17.81
C TYR A 58 2.73 -6.58 -18.90
N GLU A 59 2.39 -6.79 -20.18
CA GLU A 59 3.23 -6.42 -21.32
C GLU A 59 3.46 -4.90 -21.45
N ASP A 60 2.56 -4.08 -20.90
CA ASP A 60 2.67 -2.61 -20.87
C ASP A 60 3.64 -2.10 -19.78
N LEU A 61 3.97 -2.93 -18.78
CA LEU A 61 4.89 -2.56 -17.71
C LEU A 61 6.35 -2.52 -18.19
N ASP A 62 7.16 -1.68 -17.54
CA ASP A 62 8.61 -1.70 -17.73
C ASP A 62 9.22 -3.06 -17.37
N LYS A 63 10.27 -3.46 -18.08
CA LYS A 63 10.99 -4.72 -17.84
C LYS A 63 11.50 -4.85 -16.41
N GLU A 64 11.96 -3.74 -15.84
CA GLU A 64 12.42 -3.64 -14.44
C GLU A 64 11.30 -3.86 -13.40
N ILE A 65 10.03 -3.79 -13.80
CA ILE A 65 8.87 -4.13 -12.98
C ILE A 65 8.43 -5.57 -13.28
N GLN A 66 8.48 -5.98 -14.54
CA GLN A 66 8.11 -7.32 -15.00
C GLN A 66 9.00 -8.42 -14.39
N ASP A 67 10.27 -8.12 -14.17
CA ASP A 67 11.30 -9.04 -13.68
C ASP A 67 11.44 -9.02 -12.15
N ASP A 68 10.84 -8.06 -11.45
CA ASP A 68 10.97 -7.94 -9.99
C ASP A 68 9.61 -8.13 -9.31
N TRP A 69 9.42 -9.25 -8.61
CA TRP A 69 8.16 -9.53 -7.91
C TRP A 69 7.82 -8.50 -6.84
N SER A 70 8.81 -7.95 -6.17
CA SER A 70 8.62 -6.93 -5.14
C SER A 70 8.05 -5.63 -5.71
N ARG A 71 8.28 -5.34 -7.00
CA ARG A 71 7.66 -4.22 -7.75
C ARG A 71 6.40 -4.63 -8.50
N LEU A 72 6.36 -5.83 -9.07
CA LEU A 72 5.18 -6.36 -9.78
C LEU A 72 3.98 -6.49 -8.85
N ARG A 73 4.19 -7.01 -7.64
CA ARG A 73 3.12 -7.26 -6.66
C ARG A 73 2.34 -5.99 -6.27
N PRO A 74 2.97 -4.86 -5.87
CA PRO A 74 2.21 -3.64 -5.57
C PRO A 74 1.52 -3.07 -6.82
N ALA A 75 2.12 -3.17 -8.01
CA ALA A 75 1.48 -2.75 -9.25
C ALA A 75 0.21 -3.59 -9.55
N LEU A 76 0.30 -4.90 -9.37
CA LEU A 76 -0.81 -5.85 -9.52
C LEU A 76 -1.94 -5.53 -8.55
N VAL A 77 -1.63 -5.34 -7.27
CA VAL A 77 -2.62 -5.02 -6.24
C VAL A 77 -3.22 -3.63 -6.46
N ALA A 78 -2.45 -2.66 -6.96
CA ALA A 78 -2.96 -1.34 -7.28
C ALA A 78 -3.93 -1.35 -8.48
N ARG A 79 -3.68 -2.22 -9.47
CA ARG A 79 -4.51 -2.32 -10.68
C ARG A 79 -5.76 -3.17 -10.48
N PHE A 80 -5.59 -4.37 -9.90
CA PHE A 80 -6.63 -5.40 -9.82
C PHE A 80 -7.11 -5.70 -8.41
N GLY A 81 -6.39 -5.25 -7.38
CA GLY A 81 -6.82 -5.43 -6.00
C GLY A 81 -8.03 -4.57 -5.66
N ARG A 82 -8.52 -4.70 -4.42
CA ARG A 82 -9.50 -3.74 -3.90
C ARG A 82 -8.86 -2.36 -3.94
N THR A 83 -9.39 -1.49 -4.78
CA THR A 83 -9.19 -0.05 -4.63
C THR A 83 -9.70 0.29 -3.24
N ARG A 84 -8.78 0.32 -2.25
CA ARG A 84 -9.09 0.93 -0.98
C ARG A 84 -9.38 2.38 -1.33
N PRO A 85 -10.57 2.92 -1.02
CA PRO A 85 -10.80 4.34 -1.21
C PRO A 85 -9.62 5.08 -0.56
N PRO A 86 -9.10 6.15 -1.18
CA PRO A 86 -7.94 6.86 -0.67
C PRO A 86 -8.24 7.19 0.79
N HIS A 87 -7.54 6.51 1.69
CA HIS A 87 -7.47 6.95 3.06
C HIS A 87 -6.63 8.21 2.95
N THR A 88 -7.29 9.36 2.81
CA THR A 88 -6.68 10.65 3.00
C THR A 88 -5.86 10.54 4.29
N PRO A 89 -4.54 10.76 4.26
CA PRO A 89 -3.76 10.88 5.49
C PRO A 89 -4.15 12.20 6.16
N ASN A 90 -5.37 12.26 6.69
CA ASN A 90 -5.81 13.34 7.55
C ASN A 90 -6.88 12.84 8.54
N SER A 91 -6.63 11.70 9.17
CA SER A 91 -6.94 11.59 10.60
C SER A 91 -5.69 11.99 11.35
N ARG A 92 -5.40 13.31 11.33
CA ARG A 92 -4.88 13.91 12.56
C ARG A 92 -5.81 13.44 13.65
N ILE A 93 -5.23 12.78 14.64
CA ILE A 93 -5.78 12.55 15.97
C ILE A 93 -6.80 13.66 16.26
N ALA A 94 -8.09 13.38 16.10
CA ALA A 94 -9.12 14.12 16.80
C ALA A 94 -9.03 13.61 18.24
N VAL A 95 -7.93 13.94 18.91
CA VAL A 95 -8.02 14.20 20.33
C VAL A 95 -9.03 15.32 20.34
N SER A 96 -10.21 15.02 20.85
CA SER A 96 -11.13 16.02 21.34
C SER A 96 -10.32 16.86 22.31
N GLN A 97 -9.64 17.88 21.79
CA GLN A 97 -9.05 18.92 22.57
C GLN A 97 -10.28 19.61 23.14
N VAL A 98 -10.63 19.20 24.36
CA VAL A 98 -11.62 19.86 25.20
C VAL A 98 -11.28 21.33 25.10
N SER A 99 -12.11 22.07 24.37
CA SER A 99 -11.95 23.50 24.21
C SER A 99 -12.29 24.11 25.55
N VAL A 100 -11.33 24.09 26.47
CA VAL A 100 -11.35 24.98 27.62
C VAL A 100 -11.24 26.39 27.01
N PRO A 101 -12.24 27.27 27.20
CA PRO A 101 -12.12 28.64 26.75
C PRO A 101 -10.88 29.25 27.42
N PRO A 102 -10.14 30.14 26.76
CA PRO A 102 -9.14 30.91 27.46
C PRO A 102 -9.86 31.66 28.58
N ILE A 103 -9.55 31.30 29.83
CA ILE A 103 -9.77 32.20 30.95
C ILE A 103 -9.04 33.48 30.56
N THR A 104 -9.81 34.53 30.27
CA THR A 104 -9.34 35.90 30.21
C THR A 104 -8.73 36.19 31.58
N ILE A 105 -7.42 36.02 31.68
CA ILE A 105 -6.63 36.66 32.71
C ILE A 105 -6.60 38.12 32.28
N PRO A 106 -7.22 39.07 33.00
CA PRO A 106 -7.00 40.47 32.69
C PRO A 106 -5.52 40.76 32.88
N THR A 107 -4.88 41.18 31.79
CA THR A 107 -3.61 41.92 31.79
C THR A 107 -3.58 42.86 33.00
N PRO A 108 -2.64 42.72 33.95
CA PRO A 108 -2.45 43.74 34.97
C PRO A 108 -2.08 45.06 34.28
N ALA A 109 -2.86 46.09 34.58
CA ALA A 109 -2.64 47.44 34.11
C ALA A 109 -1.21 47.91 34.42
N ALA A 110 -0.60 48.56 33.43
CA ALA A 110 0.72 49.14 33.50
C ALA A 110 0.91 50.02 34.75
N ALA A 111 1.85 49.62 35.61
CA ALA A 111 2.53 50.55 36.52
C ALA A 111 3.73 51.17 35.75
N PRO A 112 3.95 52.49 35.83
CA PRO A 112 5.02 53.16 35.09
C PRO A 112 6.41 52.79 35.63
N PRO A 113 7.49 52.88 34.81
CA PRO A 113 8.85 52.72 35.31
C PRO A 113 9.20 53.91 36.21
N VAL A 114 9.46 53.64 37.50
CA VAL A 114 10.01 54.64 38.42
C VAL A 114 11.40 55.06 37.92
N SER A 115 11.53 56.31 37.49
CA SER A 115 12.82 56.91 37.17
C SER A 115 13.46 57.38 38.48
N LEU A 116 14.52 56.69 38.90
CA LEU A 116 15.35 57.08 40.03
C LEU A 116 16.30 58.18 39.55
N VAL A 117 15.93 59.45 39.74
CA VAL A 117 16.85 60.59 39.62
C VAL A 117 17.13 61.14 41.02
N TRP A 118 18.41 61.21 41.37
CA TRP A 118 18.92 61.71 42.64
C TRP A 118 18.91 63.24 42.64
N PHE A 119 18.34 63.87 43.69
CA PHE A 119 18.98 64.91 44.52
C PHE A 119 18.15 65.22 45.78
#